data_AF-A0A849R1G1-F1
#
_entry.id   AF-A0A849R1G1-F1
#
_cell.length_a   1.000
_cell.length_b   1.000
_cell.length_c   1.000
_cell.angle_alpha   90.00
_cell.angle_beta   90.00
_cell.angle_gamma   90.00
#
_symmetry.space_group_name_H-M   'P 1'
#
loop_
_entity.id
_entity.type
_entity.pdbx_description
1 polymer ?
#
loop_
_entity_poly.entity_id
_entity_poly.type
_entity_poly.pdbx_seq_one_letter_code
_entity_poly.pdbx_strand_id
1 'polypeptide(L)'
;MGRIYIDGKFVGVHDNLVALREELIQKRRKGILPNRTNIAYIEERDEIIVNLSSGRARRPLVVVENGKSKLTKEHIDKIEKKELKWKDIVDKHIIEYLDAEEEENAYVAIDEKSITKDHTHVEFDSLLILGVTASLLPYPEKNRGDRLNYGARMVVQATGIPYQNYHLRDDTTGQLLDYPQVPMAQTSSVVSSGLKSHPAGQNLVVALMPFYGYNIEDAIIINRASLNRGFGRSYFFRTYITESRRYWGGQEDELGVPDSGVRGYKSEE
;
A
#
# COMPACT_ATOMS: atom_id res chain seq x y z
N MET A 1 19.79 11.06 37.90
CA MET A 1 18.63 10.17 38.12
C MET A 1 17.65 10.47 37.02
N GLY A 2 17.69 9.64 35.98
CA GLY A 2 16.83 9.81 34.83
C GLY A 2 15.42 9.28 35.11
N ARG A 3 14.42 9.79 34.38
CA ARG A 3 13.01 9.49 34.63
C ARG A 3 12.50 8.39 33.71
N ILE A 4 11.51 7.64 34.18
CA ILE A 4 10.90 6.56 33.42
C ILE A 4 9.41 6.84 33.25
N TYR A 5 8.97 6.81 32.00
CA TYR A 5 7.58 6.96 31.61
C TYR A 5 7.08 5.69 30.92
N ILE A 6 5.87 5.27 31.23
CA ILE A 6 5.18 4.16 30.55
C ILE A 6 3.85 4.70 30.01
N ASP A 7 3.68 4.68 28.68
CA ASP A 7 2.52 5.25 27.98
C ASP A 7 2.18 6.68 28.48
N GLY A 8 3.21 7.51 28.63
CA GLY A 8 3.11 8.91 29.10
C GLY A 8 2.91 9.10 30.61
N LYS A 9 2.75 8.03 31.39
CA LYS A 9 2.67 8.11 32.86
C LYS A 9 4.04 7.98 33.48
N PHE A 10 4.40 8.92 34.36
CA PHE A 10 5.61 8.81 35.16
C PHE A 10 5.51 7.61 36.12
N VAL A 11 6.53 6.75 36.11
CA VAL A 11 6.58 5.53 36.93
C VAL A 11 7.69 5.58 37.97
N GLY A 12 8.82 6.21 37.68
CA GLY A 12 9.92 6.30 38.63
C GLY A 12 11.18 6.92 38.07
N VAL A 13 12.27 6.76 38.81
CA VAL A 13 13.62 7.23 38.46
C VAL A 13 14.61 6.09 38.52
N HIS A 14 15.69 6.20 37.75
CA HIS A 14 16.79 5.23 37.75
C HIS A 14 18.13 5.94 37.55
N ASP A 15 19.20 5.40 38.14
CA ASP A 15 20.52 6.06 38.13
C ASP A 15 21.23 5.95 36.78
N ASN A 16 21.06 4.83 36.07
CA ASN A 16 21.68 4.57 34.77
C ASN A 16 20.63 4.14 33.75
N LEU A 17 20.08 5.10 33.00
CA LEU A 17 19.07 4.81 31.99
C LEU A 17 19.62 4.02 30.81
N VAL A 18 20.85 4.27 30.38
CA VAL A 18 21.47 3.55 29.25
C VAL A 18 21.52 2.04 29.53
N ALA A 19 21.97 1.65 30.73
CA ALA A 19 21.99 0.24 31.12
C ALA A 19 20.57 -0.36 31.22
N LEU A 20 19.61 0.41 31.76
CA LEU A 20 18.22 -0.02 31.85
C LEU A 20 17.59 -0.23 30.47
N ARG A 21 17.85 0.66 29.51
CA ARG A 21 17.39 0.55 28.13
C ARG A 21 17.88 -0.76 27.51
N GLU A 22 19.18 -1.02 27.59
CA GLU A 22 19.77 -2.25 27.04
C GLU A 22 19.18 -3.50 27.69
N GLU A 23 18.99 -3.48 29.01
CA GLU A 23 18.34 -4.60 29.72
C GLU A 23 16.90 -4.84 29.22
N LEU A 24 16.11 -3.78 29.04
CA LEU A 24 14.73 -3.88 28.55
C LEU A 24 14.68 -4.37 27.10
N ILE A 25 15.57 -3.88 26.22
CA ILE A 25 15.69 -4.35 24.84
C ILE A 25 16.06 -5.84 24.83
N GLN A 26 17.02 -6.27 25.67
CA GLN A 26 17.39 -7.68 25.78
C GLN A 26 16.25 -8.56 26.33
N LYS A 27 15.46 -8.05 27.28
CA LYS A 27 14.25 -8.74 27.76
C LYS A 27 13.20 -8.87 26.67
N ARG A 28 13.02 -7.85 25.81
CA ARG A 28 12.19 -7.94 24.60
C ARG A 28 12.73 -9.01 23.67
N ARG A 29 14.03 -8.98 23.36
CA ARG A 29 14.72 -9.95 22.46
C ARG A 29 14.70 -11.41 22.92
N LYS A 30 14.43 -11.64 24.21
CA LYS A 30 14.27 -12.98 24.80
C LYS A 30 12.81 -13.43 24.88
N GLY A 31 11.87 -12.59 24.43
CA GLY A 31 10.43 -12.85 24.52
C GLY A 31 9.84 -12.68 25.92
N ILE A 32 10.56 -12.09 26.87
CA ILE A 32 10.06 -11.81 28.23
C ILE A 32 9.08 -10.63 28.18
N LEU A 33 9.42 -9.61 27.40
CA LEU A 33 8.52 -8.49 27.11
C LEU A 33 7.81 -8.73 25.77
N PRO A 34 6.56 -8.30 25.61
CA PRO A 34 5.86 -8.38 24.34
C PRO A 34 6.60 -7.65 23.21
N ASN A 35 6.57 -8.17 21.98
CA ASN A 35 7.15 -7.56 20.77
C ASN A 35 6.58 -6.17 20.42
N ARG A 36 5.47 -5.78 21.06
CA ARG A 36 4.87 -4.45 20.92
C ARG A 36 5.46 -3.39 21.86
N THR A 37 6.33 -3.80 22.77
CA THR A 37 7.00 -2.88 23.71
C THR A 37 8.08 -2.14 22.94
N ASN A 38 7.92 -0.83 22.78
CA ASN A 38 8.95 0.03 22.23
C ASN A 38 9.59 0.86 23.35
N ILE A 39 10.91 1.02 23.28
CA ILE A 39 11.70 1.61 24.37
C ILE A 39 12.61 2.67 23.76
N ALA A 40 12.33 3.93 24.07
CA ALA A 40 13.11 5.07 23.64
C ALA A 40 13.86 5.68 24.84
N TYR A 41 15.08 6.14 24.59
CA TYR A 41 15.87 6.94 25.52
C TYR A 41 16.11 8.32 24.89
N ILE A 42 15.63 9.35 25.56
CA ILE A 42 15.78 10.74 25.13
C ILE A 42 16.94 11.35 25.90
N GLU A 43 18.08 11.50 25.22
CA GLU A 43 19.32 11.96 25.83
C GLU A 43 19.20 13.40 26.35
N GLU A 44 18.48 14.28 25.63
CA GLU A 44 18.35 15.69 25.98
C GLU A 44 17.61 15.92 27.31
N ARG A 45 16.78 14.97 27.73
CA ARG A 45 15.97 15.06 28.94
C ARG A 45 16.39 14.07 30.03
N ASP A 46 17.28 13.13 29.72
CA ASP A 46 17.62 11.98 30.56
C ASP A 46 16.33 11.22 30.97
N GLU A 47 15.55 10.78 29.97
CA GLU A 47 14.27 10.09 30.16
C GLU A 47 14.18 8.81 29.32
N ILE A 48 13.64 7.73 29.90
CA ILE A 48 13.19 6.54 29.16
C ILE A 48 11.69 6.61 28.98
N ILE A 49 11.23 6.41 27.74
CA ILE A 49 9.83 6.26 27.40
C ILE A 49 9.60 4.82 26.94
N VAL A 50 8.69 4.12 27.61
CA VAL A 50 8.24 2.78 27.23
C VAL A 50 6.81 2.88 26.71
N ASN A 51 6.64 2.58 25.42
CA ASN A 51 5.34 2.62 24.75
C ASN A 51 4.81 1.20 24.54
N LEU A 52 3.60 0.95 25.05
CA LEU A 52 2.86 -0.32 24.98
C LEU A 52 1.46 -0.14 24.39
N SER A 53 0.98 1.10 24.34
CA SER A 53 -0.30 1.52 23.78
C SER A 53 -0.52 1.06 22.34
N SER A 54 -1.79 0.89 21.99
CA SER A 54 -2.27 0.59 20.63
C SER A 54 -2.37 1.86 19.78
N GLY A 55 -2.37 1.71 18.46
CA GLY A 55 -2.57 2.82 17.51
C GLY A 55 -1.28 3.45 16.98
N ARG A 56 -0.12 3.05 17.52
CA ARG A 56 1.19 3.49 17.04
C ARG A 56 1.50 2.88 15.67
N ALA A 57 1.92 3.74 14.74
CA ALA A 57 2.54 3.30 13.50
C ALA A 57 3.94 2.76 13.83
N ARG A 58 4.25 1.57 13.33
CA ARG A 58 5.54 0.93 13.54
C ARG A 58 6.10 0.43 12.23
N ARG A 59 7.41 0.58 12.08
CA ARG A 59 8.17 0.19 10.91
C ARG A 59 8.97 -1.07 11.21
N PRO A 60 8.77 -2.17 10.48
CA PRO A 60 9.63 -3.33 10.59
C PRO A 60 11.00 -3.02 9.99
N LEU A 61 12.07 -3.35 10.69
CA LEU A 61 13.45 -3.26 10.21
C LEU A 61 14.22 -4.54 10.54
N VAL A 62 15.23 -4.85 9.74
CA VAL A 62 16.12 -5.98 10.01
C VAL A 62 17.18 -5.56 11.02
N VAL A 63 17.37 -6.37 12.05
CA VAL A 63 18.37 -6.10 13.09
C VAL A 63 19.78 -6.33 12.53
N VAL A 64 20.69 -5.41 12.83
CA VAL A 64 22.12 -5.52 12.52
C VAL A 64 22.88 -5.74 13.82
N GLU A 65 23.77 -6.73 13.83
CA GLU A 65 24.65 -7.01 14.97
C GLU A 65 26.10 -7.05 14.48
N ASN A 66 26.97 -6.23 15.08
CA ASN A 66 28.40 -6.16 14.76
C ASN A 66 28.71 -5.94 13.26
N GLY A 67 27.91 -5.13 12.58
CA GLY A 67 28.07 -4.84 11.16
C GLY A 67 27.64 -5.97 10.23
N LYS A 68 26.81 -6.90 10.69
CA LYS A 68 26.19 -7.94 9.86
C LYS A 68 24.68 -7.95 10.06
N SER A 69 23.95 -8.06 8.94
CA SER A 69 22.51 -8.32 8.98
C SER A 69 22.24 -9.67 9.66
N LYS A 70 21.27 -9.68 10.57
CA LYS A 70 20.81 -10.91 11.24
C LYS A 70 19.93 -11.76 10.30
N LEU A 71 19.39 -11.15 9.25
CA LEU A 71 18.71 -11.86 8.18
C LEU A 71 19.78 -12.44 7.24
N THR A 72 19.86 -13.77 7.17
CA THR A 72 20.85 -14.48 6.36
C THR A 72 20.17 -15.16 5.17
N LYS A 73 20.96 -15.54 4.16
CA LYS A 73 20.45 -16.30 3.00
C LYS A 73 19.75 -17.60 3.40
N GLU A 74 20.23 -18.29 4.44
CA GLU A 74 19.57 -19.49 4.96
C GLU A 74 18.16 -19.23 5.49
N HIS A 75 17.94 -18.06 6.10
CA HIS A 75 16.59 -17.66 6.52
C HIS A 75 15.71 -17.45 5.30
N ILE A 76 16.22 -16.79 4.25
CA ILE A 76 15.52 -16.55 2.99
C ILE A 76 15.13 -17.89 2.33
N ASP A 77 16.06 -18.83 2.21
CA ASP A 77 15.80 -20.15 1.61
C ASP A 77 14.70 -20.93 2.38
N LYS A 78 14.69 -20.82 3.71
CA LYS A 78 13.64 -21.45 4.56
C LYS A 78 12.28 -20.77 4.40
N ILE A 79 12.27 -19.44 4.19
CA ILE A 79 11.04 -18.69 3.92
C ILE A 79 10.47 -19.09 2.55
N GLU A 80 11.31 -19.22 1.52
CA GLU A 80 10.90 -19.66 0.18
C GLU A 80 10.30 -21.09 0.21
N LYS A 81 10.90 -21.99 1.00
CA LYS A 81 10.39 -23.35 1.23
C LYS A 81 9.14 -23.41 2.13
N LYS A 82 8.67 -22.27 2.65
CA LYS A 82 7.54 -22.15 3.60
C LYS A 82 7.76 -22.88 4.93
N GLU A 83 9.01 -23.16 5.28
CA GLU A 83 9.39 -23.78 6.56
C GLU A 83 9.39 -22.75 7.70
N LEU A 84 9.58 -21.47 7.37
CA LEU A 84 9.70 -20.38 8.33
C LEU A 84 8.71 -19.26 7.97
N LYS A 85 7.84 -18.89 8.91
CA LYS A 85 6.83 -17.86 8.73
C LYS A 85 7.32 -16.51 9.25
N TRP A 86 6.71 -15.42 8.80
CA TRP A 86 7.01 -14.07 9.27
C TRP A 86 7.02 -13.94 10.80
N LYS A 87 6.02 -14.54 11.46
CA LYS A 87 5.94 -14.57 12.93
C LYS A 87 7.19 -15.18 13.57
N ASP A 88 7.73 -16.25 13.00
CA ASP A 88 8.92 -16.92 13.53
C ASP A 88 10.18 -16.04 13.41
N ILE A 89 10.26 -15.20 12.36
CA ILE A 89 11.37 -14.25 12.16
C ILE A 89 11.34 -13.14 13.22
N VAL A 90 10.12 -12.64 13.51
CA VAL A 90 9.88 -11.62 14.52
C VAL A 90 10.13 -12.18 15.91
N ASP A 91 9.63 -13.38 16.22
CA ASP A 91 9.83 -14.04 17.52
C ASP A 91 11.31 -14.41 17.75
N LYS A 92 12.09 -14.63 16.68
CA LYS A 92 13.56 -14.80 16.74
C LYS A 92 14.34 -13.48 16.80
N HIS A 93 13.65 -12.34 16.79
CA HIS A 93 14.25 -11.00 16.78
C HIS A 93 15.29 -10.81 15.67
N ILE A 94 15.00 -11.36 14.50
CA ILE A 94 15.72 -11.02 13.26
C ILE A 94 15.13 -9.70 12.69
N ILE A 95 13.83 -9.50 12.90
CA ILE A 95 13.10 -8.29 12.52
C ILE A 95 12.53 -7.64 13.79
N GLU A 96 12.69 -6.33 13.92
CA GLU A 96 12.11 -5.54 15.00
C GLU A 96 11.17 -4.46 14.45
N TYR A 97 10.07 -4.22 15.16
CA TYR A 97 9.13 -3.17 14.83
C TYR A 97 9.44 -1.95 15.69
N LEU A 98 9.96 -0.89 15.09
CA LEU A 98 10.25 0.36 15.77
C LEU A 98 9.07 1.33 15.61
N ASP A 99 8.67 2.03 16.67
CA ASP A 99 7.84 3.23 16.54
C ASP A 99 8.73 4.45 16.32
N ALA A 100 8.10 5.61 16.11
CA ALA A 100 8.82 6.86 15.85
C ALA A 100 9.77 7.22 17.00
N GLU A 101 9.34 7.04 18.26
CA GLU A 101 10.17 7.34 19.43
C GLU A 101 11.39 6.41 19.55
N GLU A 102 11.25 5.10 19.31
CA GLU A 102 12.40 4.18 19.36
C GLU A 102 13.32 4.33 18.14
N GLU A 103 12.79 4.73 16.97
CA GLU A 103 13.57 4.99 15.76
C GLU A 103 14.60 6.12 15.95
N GLU A 104 14.36 7.10 16.84
CA GLU A 104 15.33 8.15 17.21
C GLU A 104 16.63 7.57 17.83
N ASN A 105 16.58 6.37 18.39
CA ASN A 105 17.76 5.68 18.91
C ASN A 105 18.34 4.64 17.94
N ALA A 106 17.86 4.60 16.69
CA ALA A 106 18.32 3.66 15.68
C ALA A 106 19.17 4.36 14.63
N TYR A 107 20.29 3.73 14.27
CA TYR A 107 21.09 4.12 13.11
C TYR A 107 20.87 3.11 11.99
N VAL A 108 19.99 3.48 11.05
CA VAL A 108 19.45 2.56 10.03
C VAL A 108 20.22 2.67 8.72
N ALA A 109 20.73 1.54 8.23
CA ALA A 109 21.36 1.45 6.92
C ALA A 109 20.30 1.36 5.81
N ILE A 110 20.51 2.07 4.70
CA ILE A 110 19.59 2.04 3.54
C ILE A 110 19.71 0.72 2.78
N ASP A 111 20.93 0.23 2.60
CA ASP A 111 21.22 -1.02 1.88
C ASP A 111 22.16 -1.90 2.70
N GLU A 112 22.13 -3.21 2.44
CA GLU A 112 23.07 -4.15 3.08
C GLU A 112 24.55 -3.78 2.82
N LYS A 113 24.82 -3.12 1.70
CA LYS A 113 26.18 -2.68 1.32
C LYS A 113 26.70 -1.51 2.14
N SER A 114 25.80 -0.70 2.71
CA SER A 114 26.17 0.47 3.53
C SER A 114 26.31 0.12 5.01
N ILE A 115 26.11 -1.15 5.40
CA ILE A 115 26.21 -1.57 6.78
C ILE A 115 27.64 -1.36 7.30
N THR A 116 27.73 -0.61 8.40
CA THR A 116 28.94 -0.47 9.23
C THR A 116 28.68 -1.07 10.61
N LYS A 117 29.72 -1.09 11.47
CA LYS A 117 29.59 -1.60 12.85
C LYS A 117 28.69 -0.75 13.74
N ASP A 118 28.46 0.50 13.37
CA ASP A 118 27.68 1.46 14.15
C ASP A 118 26.17 1.37 13.85
N HIS A 119 25.80 0.72 12.74
CA HIS A 119 24.40 0.56 12.36
C HIS A 119 23.69 -0.43 13.27
N THR A 120 22.49 -0.06 13.70
CA THR A 120 21.63 -0.90 14.56
C THR A 120 20.63 -1.72 13.74
N HIS A 121 20.20 -1.19 12.59
CA HIS A 121 19.22 -1.82 11.72
C HIS A 121 19.56 -1.57 10.24
N VAL A 122 18.88 -2.30 9.35
CA VAL A 122 18.92 -2.09 7.90
C VAL A 122 17.52 -2.21 7.31
N GLU A 123 17.24 -1.43 6.27
CA GLU A 123 16.01 -1.51 5.49
C GLU A 123 15.88 -2.84 4.74
N PHE A 124 14.64 -3.28 4.48
CA PHE A 124 14.39 -4.40 3.58
C PHE A 124 14.59 -4.01 2.12
N ASP A 125 13.94 -2.91 1.72
CA ASP A 125 13.97 -2.37 0.37
C ASP A 125 13.57 -0.90 0.46
N SER A 126 14.36 -0.03 -0.19
CA SER A 126 14.11 1.41 -0.23
C SER A 126 12.76 1.77 -0.87
N LEU A 127 12.20 0.91 -1.73
CA LEU A 127 10.90 1.14 -2.38
C LEU A 127 9.73 1.17 -1.38
N LEU A 128 9.88 0.53 -0.20
CA LEU A 128 8.83 0.46 0.82
C LEU A 128 8.49 1.81 1.47
N ILE A 129 9.29 2.85 1.19
CA ILE A 129 8.95 4.24 1.56
C ILE A 129 7.71 4.74 0.81
N LEU A 130 7.41 4.17 -0.37
CA LEU A 130 6.28 4.57 -1.19
C LEU A 130 5.00 3.83 -0.79
N GLY A 131 3.87 4.54 -0.86
CA GLY A 131 2.56 3.90 -0.77
C GLY A 131 2.26 2.99 -1.96
N VAL A 132 1.21 2.18 -1.84
CA VAL A 132 0.83 1.17 -2.86
C VAL A 132 0.76 1.77 -4.26
N THR A 133 0.04 2.88 -4.45
CA THR A 133 -0.17 3.49 -5.78
C THR A 133 1.11 4.06 -6.39
N ALA A 134 1.94 4.73 -5.60
CA ALA A 134 3.22 5.28 -6.05
C ALA A 134 4.22 4.17 -6.38
N SER A 135 4.19 3.05 -5.63
CA SER A 135 5.05 1.89 -5.87
C SER A 135 4.75 1.13 -7.17
N LEU A 136 3.59 1.38 -7.80
CA LEU A 136 3.24 0.81 -9.11
C LEU A 136 3.91 1.56 -10.28
N LEU A 137 4.41 2.77 -10.04
CA LEU A 137 5.07 3.57 -11.07
C LEU A 137 6.48 3.01 -11.33
N PRO A 138 6.85 2.71 -12.59
CA PRO A 138 8.20 2.27 -12.90
C PRO A 138 9.21 3.43 -12.78
N TYR A 139 10.38 3.14 -12.21
CA TYR A 139 11.49 4.08 -12.03
C TYR A 139 11.10 5.43 -11.40
N PRO A 140 10.45 5.43 -10.22
CA PRO A 140 9.96 6.65 -9.61
C PRO A 140 11.09 7.66 -9.33
N GLU A 141 12.28 7.17 -8.99
CA GLU A 141 13.47 7.96 -8.69
C GLU A 141 14.03 8.75 -9.89
N LYS A 142 13.59 8.44 -11.11
CA LYS A 142 14.00 9.14 -12.34
C LYS A 142 13.03 10.26 -12.74
N ASN A 143 11.95 10.45 -11.98
CA ASN A 143 10.91 11.42 -12.28
C ASN A 143 10.86 12.56 -11.26
N ARG A 144 10.26 13.68 -11.67
CA ARG A 144 9.99 14.82 -10.79
C ARG A 144 8.85 14.45 -9.82
N GLY A 145 8.96 14.87 -8.55
CA GLY A 145 8.04 14.45 -7.49
C GLY A 145 6.57 14.81 -7.73
N ASP A 146 6.29 15.95 -8.36
CA ASP A 146 4.93 16.32 -8.77
C ASP A 146 4.36 15.39 -9.86
N ARG A 147 5.18 14.95 -10.83
CA ARG A 147 4.76 13.99 -11.86
C ARG A 147 4.47 12.62 -11.25
N LEU A 148 5.22 12.22 -10.23
CA LEU A 148 4.90 11.01 -9.47
C LEU A 148 3.56 11.13 -8.76
N ASN A 149 3.27 12.27 -8.13
CA ASN A 149 1.99 12.49 -7.47
C ASN A 149 0.81 12.45 -8.45
N TYR A 150 0.97 13.04 -9.64
CA TYR A 150 -0.04 12.92 -10.70
C TYR A 150 -0.22 11.46 -11.13
N GLY A 151 0.87 10.76 -11.43
CA GLY A 151 0.84 9.35 -11.83
C GLY A 151 0.15 8.47 -10.79
N ALA A 152 0.53 8.60 -9.52
CA ALA A 152 -0.03 7.80 -8.42
C ALA A 152 -1.55 8.03 -8.25
N ARG A 153 -2.03 9.27 -8.46
CA ARG A 153 -3.46 9.59 -8.45
C ARG A 153 -4.18 9.08 -9.70
N MET A 154 -3.53 9.08 -10.86
CA MET A 154 -4.15 8.62 -12.12
C MET A 154 -4.24 7.10 -12.19
N VAL A 155 -3.32 6.37 -11.55
CA VAL A 155 -3.32 4.89 -11.55
C VAL A 155 -4.63 4.33 -10.98
N VAL A 156 -5.23 4.96 -9.96
CA VAL A 156 -6.51 4.49 -9.39
C VAL A 156 -7.71 4.74 -10.30
N GLN A 157 -7.55 5.51 -11.38
CA GLN A 157 -8.58 5.79 -12.39
C GLN A 157 -8.44 4.88 -13.62
N ALA A 158 -7.42 4.03 -13.67
CA ALA A 158 -7.18 3.17 -14.81
C ALA A 158 -8.29 2.13 -14.97
N THR A 159 -8.76 1.94 -16.21
CA THR A 159 -9.74 0.92 -16.54
C THR A 159 -9.05 -0.43 -16.80
N GLY A 160 -9.61 -1.50 -16.26
CA GLY A 160 -9.11 -2.86 -16.40
C GLY A 160 -10.24 -3.87 -16.23
N ILE A 161 -9.89 -5.08 -15.77
CA ILE A 161 -10.87 -6.03 -15.23
C ILE A 161 -10.92 -5.82 -13.71
N PRO A 162 -11.96 -5.19 -13.16
CA PRO A 162 -11.98 -4.83 -11.74
C PRO A 162 -12.21 -6.06 -10.83
N TYR A 163 -13.02 -7.01 -11.26
CA TYR A 163 -13.39 -8.22 -10.52
C TYR A 163 -13.65 -9.36 -11.51
N GLN A 164 -13.56 -10.63 -11.08
CA GLN A 164 -13.90 -11.79 -11.95
C GLN A 164 -15.41 -12.02 -12.07
N ASN A 165 -16.15 -11.76 -11.00
CA ASN A 165 -17.60 -11.94 -10.91
C ASN A 165 -18.39 -10.70 -11.34
N TYR A 166 -17.79 -9.81 -12.16
CA TYR A 166 -18.42 -8.57 -12.60
C TYR A 166 -19.78 -8.77 -13.31
N HIS A 167 -19.99 -9.94 -13.91
CA HIS A 167 -21.23 -10.32 -14.59
C HIS A 167 -22.39 -10.66 -13.63
N LEU A 168 -22.10 -10.89 -12.35
CA LEU A 168 -23.12 -11.20 -11.32
C LEU A 168 -23.35 -10.04 -10.35
N ARG A 169 -22.70 -8.89 -10.57
CA ARG A 169 -22.57 -7.85 -9.57
C ARG A 169 -23.33 -6.59 -9.98
N ASP A 170 -24.24 -6.16 -9.12
CA ASP A 170 -25.15 -5.05 -9.36
C ASP A 170 -24.59 -3.72 -8.86
N ASP A 171 -23.43 -3.33 -9.37
CA ASP A 171 -22.85 -2.03 -9.04
C ASP A 171 -23.58 -0.87 -9.71
N THR A 172 -23.61 0.28 -9.04
CA THR A 172 -24.22 1.51 -9.58
C THR A 172 -23.63 1.85 -10.95
N THR A 173 -22.31 1.85 -11.05
CA THR A 173 -21.57 2.04 -12.30
C THR A 173 -20.36 1.12 -12.35
N GLY A 174 -20.03 0.65 -13.54
CA GLY A 174 -18.85 -0.18 -13.78
C GLY A 174 -18.18 0.18 -15.08
N GLN A 175 -16.86 -0.03 -15.15
CA GLN A 175 -16.10 0.03 -16.38
C GLN A 175 -15.27 -1.24 -16.53
N LEU A 176 -15.24 -1.78 -17.74
CA LEU A 176 -14.49 -2.97 -18.10
C LEU A 176 -13.69 -2.70 -19.37
N LEU A 177 -12.38 -2.91 -19.32
CA LEU A 177 -11.53 -2.85 -20.52
C LEU A 177 -11.61 -4.20 -21.25
N ASP A 178 -11.81 -4.18 -22.58
CA ASP A 178 -12.03 -5.40 -23.39
C ASP A 178 -10.77 -6.28 -23.45
N TYR A 179 -9.61 -5.65 -23.70
CA TYR A 179 -8.32 -6.35 -23.84
C TYR A 179 -7.23 -5.74 -22.94
N PRO A 180 -7.32 -5.88 -21.61
CA PRO A 180 -6.27 -5.39 -20.73
C PRO A 180 -4.98 -6.18 -20.93
N GLN A 181 -3.83 -5.52 -20.76
CA GLN A 181 -2.52 -6.14 -20.91
C GLN A 181 -1.65 -5.91 -19.69
N VAL A 182 -0.88 -6.93 -19.35
CA VAL A 182 0.14 -6.84 -18.33
C VAL A 182 1.23 -5.85 -18.80
N PRO A 183 1.58 -4.83 -18.00
CA PRO A 183 2.57 -3.83 -18.40
C PRO A 183 3.95 -4.46 -18.63
N MET A 184 4.70 -4.04 -19.64
CA MET A 184 6.02 -4.63 -19.91
C MET A 184 7.07 -4.25 -18.86
N ALA A 185 7.12 -2.98 -18.46
CA ALA A 185 7.97 -2.51 -17.36
C ALA A 185 7.16 -2.54 -16.06
N GLN A 186 7.58 -3.36 -15.11
CA GLN A 186 6.86 -3.61 -13.86
C GLN A 186 7.76 -3.39 -12.66
N THR A 187 7.17 -2.97 -11.55
CA THR A 187 7.80 -3.01 -10.24
C THR A 187 7.46 -4.33 -9.53
N SER A 188 8.24 -4.70 -8.52
CA SER A 188 7.93 -5.84 -7.64
C SER A 188 6.53 -5.72 -7.02
N SER A 189 6.09 -4.48 -6.73
CA SER A 189 4.75 -4.18 -6.21
C SER A 189 3.62 -4.60 -7.14
N VAL A 190 3.78 -4.52 -8.47
CA VAL A 190 2.75 -5.00 -9.43
C VAL A 190 2.52 -6.50 -9.28
N VAL A 191 3.60 -7.25 -9.04
CA VAL A 191 3.56 -8.70 -8.89
C VAL A 191 2.97 -9.08 -7.54
N SER A 192 3.45 -8.46 -6.45
CA SER A 192 2.99 -8.76 -5.09
C SER A 192 1.54 -8.34 -4.82
N SER A 193 1.08 -7.25 -5.46
CA SER A 193 -0.32 -6.78 -5.34
C SER A 193 -1.32 -7.62 -6.14
N GLY A 194 -0.86 -8.58 -6.95
CA GLY A 194 -1.73 -9.42 -7.79
C GLY A 194 -2.25 -8.77 -9.06
N LEU A 195 -1.81 -7.54 -9.39
CA LEU A 195 -2.22 -6.79 -10.59
C LEU A 195 -1.85 -7.50 -11.91
N LYS A 196 -0.90 -8.44 -11.88
CA LYS A 196 -0.60 -9.31 -13.02
C LYS A 196 -1.82 -10.14 -13.46
N SER A 197 -2.68 -10.53 -12.52
CA SER A 197 -3.90 -11.31 -12.81
C SER A 197 -5.07 -10.45 -13.27
N HIS A 198 -5.11 -9.18 -12.85
CA HIS A 198 -6.15 -8.21 -13.16
C HIS A 198 -5.50 -6.91 -13.67
N PRO A 199 -4.90 -6.93 -14.87
CA PRO A 199 -4.20 -5.77 -15.38
C PRO A 199 -5.18 -4.63 -15.70
N ALA A 200 -4.70 -3.40 -15.56
CA ALA A 200 -5.39 -2.19 -15.98
C ALA A 200 -4.55 -1.49 -17.05
N GLY A 201 -5.19 -1.12 -18.17
CA GLY A 201 -4.54 -0.52 -19.33
C GLY A 201 -4.02 -1.50 -20.39
N GLN A 202 -3.31 -0.95 -21.38
CA GLN A 202 -2.73 -1.68 -22.51
C GLN A 202 -1.32 -1.15 -22.79
N ASN A 203 -0.43 -1.97 -23.37
CA ASN A 203 0.87 -1.50 -23.84
C ASN A 203 0.72 -0.78 -25.19
N LEU A 204 1.37 0.37 -25.34
CA LEU A 204 1.38 1.14 -26.60
C LEU A 204 2.79 1.25 -27.16
N VAL A 205 2.88 1.21 -28.49
CA VAL A 205 4.08 1.66 -29.21
C VAL A 205 3.93 3.16 -29.45
N VAL A 206 4.82 3.96 -28.87
CA VAL A 206 4.77 5.43 -28.92
C VAL A 206 5.87 5.96 -29.83
N ALA A 207 5.52 6.87 -30.75
CA ALA A 207 6.46 7.62 -31.57
C ALA A 207 6.48 9.09 -31.10
N LEU A 208 7.67 9.59 -30.75
CA LEU A 208 7.85 10.98 -30.32
C LEU A 208 8.29 11.83 -31.50
N MET A 209 7.35 12.55 -32.11
CA MET A 209 7.63 13.48 -33.20
C MET A 209 6.51 14.52 -33.32
N PRO A 210 6.80 15.76 -33.76
CA PRO A 210 5.75 16.68 -34.17
C PRO A 210 5.06 16.13 -35.42
N PHE A 211 3.72 16.08 -35.43
CA PHE A 211 2.96 15.51 -36.54
C PHE A 211 1.76 16.38 -36.90
N TYR A 212 1.85 17.05 -38.06
CA TYR A 212 0.82 17.94 -38.63
C TYR A 212 0.24 19.01 -37.69
N GLY A 213 0.90 19.30 -36.56
CA GLY A 213 0.44 20.27 -35.57
C GLY A 213 -0.73 19.78 -34.69
N TYR A 214 -1.18 18.53 -34.82
CA TYR A 214 -2.32 18.01 -34.04
C TYR A 214 -1.92 17.38 -32.70
N ASN A 215 -0.63 17.34 -32.37
CA ASN A 215 -0.09 16.85 -31.09
C ASN A 215 0.60 17.95 -30.27
N ILE A 216 0.11 19.19 -30.38
CA ILE A 216 0.52 20.33 -29.56
C ILE A 216 -0.32 20.37 -28.27
N GLU A 217 0.16 21.07 -27.23
CA GLU A 217 -0.58 21.30 -25.97
C GLU A 217 -1.18 20.02 -25.35
N ASP A 218 -0.33 19.01 -25.12
CA ASP A 218 -0.69 17.70 -24.54
C ASP A 218 -1.69 16.86 -25.36
N ALA A 219 -2.00 17.24 -26.60
CA ALA A 219 -2.81 16.44 -27.51
C ALA A 219 -2.04 15.19 -28.00
N ILE A 220 -2.77 14.07 -28.14
CA ILE A 220 -2.22 12.78 -28.56
C ILE A 220 -2.93 12.33 -29.85
N ILE A 221 -2.15 11.87 -30.81
CA ILE A 221 -2.66 11.31 -32.07
C ILE A 221 -2.64 9.78 -31.98
N ILE A 222 -3.78 9.15 -32.25
CA ILE A 222 -3.96 7.70 -32.15
C ILE A 222 -4.13 7.10 -33.55
N ASN A 223 -3.52 5.93 -33.78
CA ASN A 223 -3.69 5.18 -35.01
C ASN A 223 -5.13 4.63 -35.14
N ARG A 224 -5.87 5.12 -36.13
CA ARG A 224 -7.24 4.67 -36.43
C ARG A 224 -7.36 3.16 -36.70
N ALA A 225 -6.37 2.56 -37.35
CA ALA A 225 -6.39 1.13 -37.62
C ALA A 225 -6.30 0.31 -36.32
N SER A 226 -5.57 0.79 -35.31
CA SER A 226 -5.50 0.15 -33.99
C SER A 226 -6.84 0.23 -33.25
N LEU A 227 -7.54 1.37 -33.30
CA LEU A 227 -8.88 1.53 -32.72
C LEU A 227 -9.90 0.58 -33.36
N ASN A 228 -9.86 0.44 -34.68
CA ASN A 228 -10.73 -0.48 -35.41
C ASN A 228 -10.49 -1.95 -35.02
N ARG A 229 -9.28 -2.28 -34.56
CA ARG A 229 -8.88 -3.61 -34.08
C ARG A 229 -9.12 -3.85 -32.58
N GLY A 230 -9.70 -2.89 -31.86
CA GLY A 230 -10.08 -3.07 -30.46
C GLY A 230 -9.19 -2.37 -29.43
N PHE A 231 -8.19 -1.57 -29.86
CA PHE A 231 -7.43 -0.73 -28.93
C PHE A 231 -8.37 0.25 -28.20
N GLY A 232 -8.24 0.32 -26.87
CA GLY A 232 -8.98 1.26 -26.02
C GLY A 232 -10.49 1.01 -25.88
N ARG A 233 -11.02 -0.11 -26.38
CA ARG A 233 -12.46 -0.42 -26.22
C ARG A 233 -12.78 -0.82 -24.79
N SER A 234 -13.79 -0.18 -24.21
CA SER A 234 -14.30 -0.49 -22.88
C SER A 234 -15.83 -0.54 -22.87
N TYR A 235 -16.37 -1.30 -21.92
CA TYR A 235 -17.80 -1.39 -21.64
C TYR A 235 -18.12 -0.57 -20.39
N PHE A 236 -19.21 0.17 -20.45
CA PHE A 236 -19.75 0.91 -19.31
C PHE A 236 -21.05 0.24 -18.85
N PHE A 237 -21.11 -0.10 -17.57
CA PHE A 237 -22.27 -0.69 -16.92
C PHE A 237 -22.93 0.36 -16.04
N ARG A 238 -24.27 0.39 -16.05
CA ARG A 238 -25.05 1.21 -15.12
C ARG A 238 -26.29 0.45 -14.69
N THR A 239 -26.43 0.29 -13.37
CA THR A 239 -27.57 -0.41 -12.78
C THR A 239 -28.59 0.59 -12.28
N TYR A 240 -29.86 0.29 -12.51
CA TYR A 240 -30.99 1.05 -11.99
C TYR A 240 -31.82 0.14 -11.09
N ILE A 241 -32.20 0.66 -9.93
CA ILE A 241 -32.96 -0.09 -8.93
C ILE A 241 -34.29 0.61 -8.73
N THR A 242 -35.37 -0.15 -8.73
CA THR A 242 -36.71 0.29 -8.34
C THR A 242 -37.25 -0.69 -7.30
N GLU A 243 -38.11 -0.19 -6.41
CA GLU A 243 -38.71 -0.97 -5.33
C GLU A 243 -40.20 -0.64 -5.28
N SER A 244 -41.04 -1.67 -5.14
CA SER A 244 -42.47 -1.50 -4.85
C SER A 244 -42.62 -1.20 -3.36
N ARG A 245 -43.07 0.01 -2.99
CA ARG A 245 -43.20 0.39 -1.58
C ARG A 245 -44.62 0.18 -1.08
N ARG A 246 -44.72 -0.23 0.19
CA ARG A 246 -45.97 -0.21 0.95
C ARG A 246 -45.99 1.00 1.86
N TYR A 247 -47.02 1.82 1.73
CA TYR A 247 -47.22 3.02 2.54
C TYR A 247 -48.03 2.72 3.80
N TRP A 248 -47.82 3.53 4.84
CA TRP A 248 -48.50 3.40 6.13
C TRP A 248 -50.03 3.43 6.05
N GLY A 249 -50.61 4.01 4.99
CA GLY A 249 -52.05 4.03 4.72
C GLY A 249 -52.61 2.77 4.07
N GLY A 250 -51.81 1.71 3.90
CA GLY A 250 -52.22 0.47 3.25
C GLY A 250 -52.20 0.52 1.71
N GLN A 251 -51.80 1.65 1.12
CA GLN A 251 -51.51 1.77 -0.31
C GLN A 251 -50.18 1.09 -0.63
N GLU A 252 -50.10 0.45 -1.79
CA GLU A 252 -48.89 -0.22 -2.29
C GLU A 252 -48.61 0.24 -3.73
N ASP A 253 -47.35 0.39 -4.07
CA ASP A 253 -46.92 0.56 -5.45
C ASP A 253 -47.09 -0.75 -6.22
N GLU A 254 -47.52 -0.66 -7.47
CA GLU A 254 -47.56 -1.78 -8.41
C GLU A 254 -46.59 -1.50 -9.56
N LEU A 255 -45.65 -2.43 -9.78
CA LEU A 255 -44.71 -2.35 -10.90
C LEU A 255 -45.33 -3.04 -12.12
N GLY A 256 -45.83 -2.23 -13.06
CA GLY A 256 -46.45 -2.72 -14.29
C GLY A 256 -46.35 -1.72 -15.44
N VAL A 257 -46.95 -2.06 -16.57
CA VAL A 257 -47.12 -1.11 -17.70
C VAL A 257 -48.20 -0.11 -17.29
N PRO A 258 -47.93 1.21 -17.30
CA PRO A 258 -48.89 2.21 -16.87
C PRO A 258 -50.04 2.36 -17.89
N ASP A 259 -51.26 2.55 -17.40
CA ASP A 259 -52.42 2.90 -18.22
C ASP A 259 -52.26 4.30 -18.86
N SER A 260 -52.92 4.52 -20.00
CA SER A 260 -52.87 5.80 -20.74
C SER A 260 -53.40 7.00 -19.95
N GLY A 261 -54.15 6.77 -18.87
CA GLY A 261 -54.65 7.82 -17.97
C GLY A 261 -53.66 8.23 -16.87
N VAL A 262 -52.53 7.53 -16.72
CA VAL A 262 -51.56 7.80 -15.67
C VAL A 262 -50.77 9.08 -15.98
N ARG A 263 -50.64 9.95 -14.97
CA ARG A 263 -49.90 11.20 -15.09
C ARG A 263 -48.43 10.91 -15.44
N GLY A 264 -47.97 11.38 -16.59
CA GLY A 264 -46.61 11.15 -17.08
C GLY A 264 -46.48 9.97 -18.05
N TYR A 265 -47.59 9.38 -18.49
CA TYR A 265 -47.63 8.44 -19.61
C TYR A 265 -46.99 9.08 -20.85
N LYS A 266 -45.93 8.45 -21.36
CA LYS A 266 -45.34 8.80 -22.66
C LYS A 266 -45.90 7.82 -23.69
N SER A 267 -46.58 8.33 -24.71
CA SER A 267 -46.95 7.54 -25.89
C SER A 267 -45.70 7.06 -26.63
N GLU A 268 -45.80 5.96 -27.39
CA GLU A 268 -44.70 5.36 -28.18
C GLU A 268 -44.27 6.22 -29.40
N GLU A 269 -43.98 7.51 -29.20
CA GLU A 269 -43.19 8.32 -30.15
C GLU A 269 -41.70 8.26 -29.83
#